data_AF-A0A1Y6FPR8-F1
#
_entry.id   AF-A0A1Y6FPR8-F1
#
_cell.length_a   1.000
_cell.length_b   1.000
_cell.length_c   1.000
_cell.angle_alpha   90.00
_cell.angle_beta   90.00
_cell.angle_gamma   90.00
#
_symmetry.space_group_name_H-M   'P 1'
#
loop_
_entity.id
_entity.type
_entity.pdbx_description
1 polymer ?
#
loop_
_entity_poly.entity_id
_entity_poly.type
_entity_poly.pdbx_seq_one_letter_code
_entity_poly.pdbx_strand_id
1 'polypeptide(L)'
;MKTVIIILVLFFLFISLLQLFINRKWQLVYTAFGHDQYFMIIAKLNAAGVKYKIKTPVNFHNDAGFKDQTQYDIFVKKDEEHRAHTALQNKN
;
A
#
# COMPACT_ATOMS: atom_id res chain seq x y z
N MET A 1 -5.26 34.37 -24.43
CA MET A 1 -5.16 32.96 -24.88
C MET A 1 -3.83 32.32 -24.51
N LYS A 2 -2.68 32.86 -24.93
CA LYS A 2 -1.34 32.31 -24.61
C LYS A 2 -1.06 32.14 -23.10
N THR A 3 -1.43 33.15 -22.29
CA THR A 3 -1.30 33.11 -20.82
C THR A 3 -2.14 32.00 -20.18
N VAL A 4 -3.37 31.80 -20.65
CA VAL A 4 -4.27 30.73 -20.17
C VAL A 4 -3.68 29.35 -20.49
N ILE A 5 -3.15 29.18 -21.71
CA ILE A 5 -2.51 27.92 -22.13
C ILE A 5 -1.30 27.61 -21.24
N ILE A 6 -0.46 28.61 -20.94
CA ILE A 6 0.71 28.44 -20.06
C ILE A 6 0.29 28.01 -18.65
N ILE A 7 -0.75 28.62 -18.08
CA ILE A 7 -1.27 28.26 -16.75
C ILE A 7 -1.77 26.82 -16.73
N LEU A 8 -2.51 26.38 -17.76
CA LEU A 8 -3.01 25.01 -17.86
C LEU A 8 -1.89 23.98 -17.95
N VAL A 9 -0.83 24.28 -18.72
CA VAL A 9 0.35 23.40 -18.84
C VAL A 9 1.08 23.29 -17.50
N LEU A 10 1.28 24.40 -16.80
CA LEU A 10 1.91 24.40 -15.48
C LEU A 10 1.09 23.61 -14.45
N PHE A 11 -0.24 23.74 -14.49
CA PHE A 11 -1.13 22.98 -13.62
C PHE A 11 -1.04 21.46 -13.86
N PHE A 12 -1.03 21.04 -15.13
CA PHE A 12 -0.84 19.63 -15.49
C PHE A 12 0.52 19.09 -15.05
N LEU A 13 1.59 19.88 -15.24
CA LEU A 13 2.94 19.51 -14.78
C LEU A 13 2.99 19.38 -13.26
N PHE A 14 2.35 20.30 -12.54
CA PHE A 14 2.29 20.26 -11.07
C PHE A 14 1.55 19.01 -10.56
N ILE A 15 0.40 18.66 -11.16
CA ILE A 15 -0.33 17.43 -10.83
C ILE A 15 0.54 16.19 -11.10
N SER A 16 1.23 16.17 -12.23
CA SER A 16 2.10 15.05 -12.62
C SER A 16 3.26 14.86 -11.64
N LEU A 17 3.88 15.96 -11.20
CA LEU A 17 4.91 15.95 -10.17
C LEU A 17 4.38 15.43 -8.82
N LEU A 18 3.19 15.88 -8.40
CA LEU A 18 2.54 15.38 -7.18
C LEU A 18 2.28 13.88 -7.24
N GLN A 19 1.75 13.39 -8.36
CA GLN A 19 1.50 11.96 -8.56
C GLN A 19 2.81 11.15 -8.49
N LEU A 20 3.88 11.64 -9.10
CA LEU A 20 5.19 10.99 -9.06
C LEU A 20 5.75 10.94 -7.63
N PHE A 21 5.64 12.02 -6.87
CA PHE A 21 6.06 12.04 -5.46
C PHE A 21 5.25 11.05 -4.59
N ILE A 22 3.93 10.95 -4.82
CA ILE A 22 3.05 10.04 -4.07
C ILE A 22 3.34 8.57 -4.44
N ASN A 23 3.65 8.29 -5.71
CA ASN A 23 3.78 6.91 -6.19
C ASN A 23 5.18 6.30 -5.97
N ARG A 24 6.21 7.13 -5.73
CA ARG A 24 7.63 6.70 -5.79
C ARG A 24 8.13 5.97 -4.55
N LYS A 25 7.34 5.81 -3.49
CA LYS A 25 7.89 5.39 -2.18
C LYS A 25 7.10 4.30 -1.47
N TRP A 26 6.61 3.28 -2.16
CA TRP A 26 6.03 2.11 -1.49
C TRP A 26 7.13 1.11 -1.11
N GLN A 27 7.19 0.72 0.16
CA GLN A 27 8.11 -0.29 0.70
C GLN A 27 7.34 -1.46 1.26
N LEU A 28 7.82 -2.68 1.01
CA LEU A 28 7.27 -3.90 1.59
C LEU A 28 7.56 -3.90 3.09
N VAL A 29 6.54 -4.08 3.92
CA VAL A 29 6.68 -4.10 5.39
C VAL A 29 6.33 -5.44 5.97
N TYR A 30 5.39 -6.17 5.35
CA TYR A 30 4.96 -7.48 5.83
C TYR A 30 4.49 -8.36 4.69
N THR A 31 4.76 -9.66 4.78
CA THR A 31 4.18 -10.68 3.92
C THR A 31 3.36 -11.61 4.81
N ALA A 32 2.04 -11.59 4.63
CA ALA A 32 1.12 -12.46 5.37
C ALA A 32 0.78 -13.70 4.54
N PHE A 33 0.62 -14.85 5.20
CA PHE A 33 0.15 -16.07 4.58
C PHE A 33 -1.22 -16.42 5.13
N GLY A 34 -2.20 -16.49 4.23
CA GLY A 34 -3.59 -16.72 4.57
C GLY A 34 -4.35 -15.48 5.05
N HIS A 35 -5.68 -15.56 4.96
CA HIS A 35 -6.62 -14.49 5.22
C HIS A 35 -6.57 -14.04 6.68
N ASP A 36 -6.43 -14.97 7.64
CA ASP A 36 -6.42 -14.64 9.06
C ASP A 36 -5.24 -13.72 9.43
N GLN A 37 -4.03 -14.10 9.01
CA GLN A 37 -2.84 -13.28 9.23
C GLN A 37 -2.96 -11.95 8.49
N TYR A 38 -3.47 -11.97 7.25
CA TYR A 38 -3.71 -10.77 6.47
C TYR A 38 -4.65 -9.79 7.21
N PHE A 39 -5.84 -10.21 7.61
CA PHE A 39 -6.81 -9.33 8.26
C PHE A 39 -6.30 -8.81 9.61
N MET A 40 -5.57 -9.63 10.37
CA MET A 40 -4.93 -9.20 11.61
C MET A 40 -3.93 -8.06 11.38
N ILE A 41 -3.07 -8.19 10.36
CA ILE A 41 -2.04 -7.19 10.06
C ILE A 41 -2.68 -5.90 9.54
N ILE A 42 -3.70 -6.02 8.71
CA ILE A 42 -4.47 -4.89 8.18
C ILE A 42 -5.19 -4.13 9.30
N ALA A 43 -5.76 -4.85 10.28
CA ALA A 43 -6.38 -4.23 11.45
C ALA A 43 -5.37 -3.39 12.26
N LYS A 44 -4.14 -3.90 12.46
CA LYS A 44 -3.07 -3.15 13.14
C LYS A 44 -2.66 -1.88 12.38
N LEU A 45 -2.49 -1.96 11.06
CA LEU A 45 -2.13 -0.80 10.24
C LEU A 45 -3.26 0.25 10.22
N ASN A 46 -4.52 -0.20 10.13
CA ASN A 46 -5.68 0.68 10.20
C ASN A 46 -5.81 1.37 11.57
N ALA A 47 -5.60 0.66 12.67
CA ALA A 47 -5.61 1.24 14.01
C ALA A 47 -4.54 2.34 14.18
N ALA A 48 -3.41 2.22 13.49
CA ALA A 48 -2.35 3.23 13.46
C ALA A 48 -2.58 4.35 12.42
N GLY A 49 -3.63 4.25 11.60
CA GLY A 49 -3.93 5.20 10.52
C GLY A 49 -2.88 5.19 9.40
N VAL A 50 -2.23 4.05 9.16
CA VAL A 50 -1.18 3.90 8.13
C VAL A 50 -1.81 3.48 6.82
N LYS A 51 -1.47 4.17 5.73
CA LYS A 51 -1.95 3.81 4.39
C LYS A 51 -1.12 2.67 3.83
N TYR A 52 -1.79 1.63 3.35
CA TYR A 52 -1.14 0.45 2.79
C TYR A 52 -1.63 0.15 1.36
N LYS A 53 -0.82 -0.61 0.64
CA LYS A 53 -1.12 -1.19 -0.67
C LYS A 53 -0.82 -2.67 -0.60
N ILE A 54 -1.73 -3.49 -1.13
CA ILE A 54 -1.58 -4.94 -1.14
C ILE A 54 -1.21 -5.36 -2.56
N LYS A 55 -0.25 -6.28 -2.67
CA LYS A 55 0.01 -7.04 -3.88
C LYS A 55 -0.23 -8.51 -3.54
N THR A 56 -1.32 -9.06 -4.06
CA THR A 56 -1.59 -10.49 -4.00
C THR A 56 -1.07 -11.09 -5.32
N PRO A 57 -0.31 -12.20 -5.32
CA PRO A 57 -0.12 -12.96 -6.54
C PRO A 57 -1.51 -13.39 -7.00
N VAL A 58 -1.82 -13.13 -8.26
CA VAL A 58 -3.10 -13.52 -8.86
C VAL A 58 -3.12 -15.04 -8.89
N ASN A 59 -3.66 -15.67 -7.85
CA ASN A 59 -3.82 -17.11 -7.79
C ASN A 59 -5.01 -17.49 -8.66
N PHE A 60 -4.75 -17.78 -9.93
CA PHE A 60 -5.64 -18.40 -10.89
C PHE A 60 -5.88 -19.90 -10.60
N HIS A 61 -6.01 -20.29 -9.33
CA HIS A 61 -6.32 -21.68 -8.99
C HIS A 61 -7.46 -21.72 -7.97
N ASN A 62 -8.66 -21.80 -8.55
CA ASN A 62 -9.73 -22.59 -7.95
C ASN A 62 -9.17 -24.02 -7.76
N ASP A 63 -9.48 -24.67 -6.64
CA ASP A 63 -9.17 -26.07 -6.36
C ASP A 63 -7.81 -26.35 -5.67
N ALA A 64 -7.66 -25.96 -4.41
CA ALA A 64 -6.84 -26.72 -3.47
C ALA A 64 -7.42 -26.61 -2.05
N GLY A 65 -7.89 -27.73 -1.52
CA GLY A 65 -8.67 -27.80 -0.28
C GLY A 65 -7.97 -27.25 0.97
N PHE A 66 -8.80 -26.73 1.87
CA PHE A 66 -8.64 -26.59 3.33
C PHE A 66 -7.43 -25.81 3.91
N LYS A 67 -6.45 -25.36 3.11
CA LYS A 67 -5.40 -24.46 3.58
C LYS A 67 -5.28 -23.26 2.65
N ASP A 68 -5.68 -22.11 3.16
CA ASP A 68 -5.43 -20.84 2.51
C ASP A 68 -3.92 -20.53 2.54
N GLN A 69 -3.30 -20.69 1.38
CA GLN A 69 -1.89 -20.40 1.14
C GLN A 69 -1.70 -19.08 0.40
N THR A 70 -2.72 -18.22 0.39
CA THR A 70 -2.66 -16.94 -0.31
C THR A 70 -1.61 -16.06 0.35
N GLN A 71 -0.63 -15.63 -0.43
CA GLN A 71 0.39 -14.69 0.02
C GLN A 71 -0.11 -13.25 -0.17
N TYR A 72 -0.01 -12.44 0.86
CA TYR A 72 -0.35 -11.02 0.83
C TYR A 72 0.88 -10.20 1.11
N ASP A 73 1.45 -9.58 0.08
CA ASP A 73 2.55 -8.63 0.25
C ASP A 73 1.97 -7.24 0.54
N ILE A 74 2.28 -6.72 1.73
CA ILE A 74 1.73 -5.48 2.26
C ILE A 74 2.81 -4.41 2.21
N PHE A 75 2.54 -3.39 1.41
CA PHE A 75 3.42 -2.24 1.20
C PHE A 75 2.85 -1.02 1.93
N VAL A 76 3.71 -0.19 2.50
CA VAL A 76 3.34 1.13 3.05
C VAL A 76 4.21 2.20 2.41
N LYS A 77 3.86 3.47 2.59
CA LYS A 77 4.75 4.53 2.12
C LYS A 77 6.01 4.62 2.99
N LYS A 78 7.16 4.93 2.38
CA LYS A 78 8.47 5.04 3.03
C LYS A 78 8.48 5.98 4.25
N ASP A 79 7.73 7.08 4.16
CA ASP A 79 7.56 8.03 5.26
C ASP A 79 6.75 7.46 6.43
N GLU A 80 5.94 6.42 6.20
CA GLU A 80 5.13 5.74 7.22
C GLU A 80 5.75 4.40 7.67
N GLU A 81 6.90 3.99 7.13
CA GLU A 81 7.59 2.72 7.44
C GLU A 81 7.79 2.53 8.94
N HIS A 82 8.32 3.56 9.62
CA HIS A 82 8.56 3.47 11.06
C HIS A 82 7.25 3.30 11.84
N ARG A 83 6.19 4.04 11.48
CA ARG A 83 4.87 3.92 12.14
C ARG A 83 4.27 2.55 11.89
N ALA A 84 4.44 1.99 10.70
CA ALA A 84 4.01 0.66 10.36
C ALA A 84 4.72 -0.40 11.21
N HIS A 85 6.05 -0.37 11.31
CA HIS A 85 6.80 -1.32 12.16
C HIS A 85 6.39 -1.24 13.63
N THR A 86 6.21 -0.04 14.18
CA THR A 86 5.72 0.14 15.55
C THR A 86 4.33 -0.46 15.73
N ALA A 87 3.40 -0.23 14.79
CA ALA A 87 2.05 -0.80 14.84
C ALA A 87 2.05 -2.33 14.81
N LEU A 88 2.94 -2.93 14.02
CA LEU A 88 3.06 -4.40 13.91
C LEU A 88 3.67 -5.04 15.16
N GLN A 89 4.67 -4.38 15.75
CA GLN A 89 5.34 -4.83 16.98
C GLN A 89 4.46 -4.69 18.21
N ASN A 90 3.51 -3.74 18.22
CA ASN A 90 2.62 -3.57 19.35
C ASN A 90 1.74 -4.82 19.50
N LYS A 91 1.99 -5.57 20.58
CA LYS A 91 1.11 -6.63 21.07
C LYS A 91 0.06 -5.93 21.91
N ASN A 92 -1.16 -5.79 21.37
CA ASN A 92 -2.34 -5.77 22.23
C ASN A 92 -2.52 -7.16 22.83
#